data_AF-A0A2P8HRV7-F1
#
_entry.id   AF-A0A2P8HRV7-F1
#
_cell.length_a   1.000
_cell.length_b   1.000
_cell.length_c   1.000
_cell.angle_alpha   90.00
_cell.angle_beta   90.00
_cell.angle_gamma   90.00
#
_symmetry.space_group_name_H-M   'P 1'
#
loop_
_entity.id
_entity.type
_entity.pdbx_description
1 polymer ?
#
loop_
_entity_poly.entity_id
_entity_poly.type
_entity_poly.pdbx_seq_one_letter_code
_entity_poly.pdbx_strand_id
1 'polypeptide(L)'
;MFRLKFNQTVVLTLLSIAAIIYSCKKSSDIQVEPPLPPGASPAIRDAGVLNGYPDKMSYYPGDSAGLFTSTDSTYQNRSIRVYDMEGKVSFVINAEKSYNQSPQGESPSEEGFKYEHPIRFMIPANTKTGVYLIANKIPFVVKSKEENVDFTVVYPSNTENAYCESGRRSLYTLPVAKMVSFLRPIRFSEYGGPGFLKWMLKQNYNYNVICDEDLEDYKNIKGKILIIIGHSEYWTRPGRRNFDRFVAEGHHALILSGNVMWWQVRIDATKRQLICYKGLGEPPVADSLKTIYWKESKLKYPIISSIGCDFDGGGYGTIAKNEGWEGFKITSPNSPLFAGLHLKKGDIIRCPSREYDGAPLTGYDAEGVPVLNTKAMKFEKVELVGFDFAFRTVKTVPTAIVFKKTKTSGIVVNFPTTDWCTSHNFSLPKIADITANAINGLLKDQNMFSN
;
A
#
# COMPACT_ATOMS: atom_id res chain seq x y z
N MET A 1 43.38 23.44 36.36
CA MET A 1 43.32 24.70 35.59
C MET A 1 44.14 24.49 34.34
N PHE A 2 43.55 24.28 33.17
CA PHE A 2 44.09 24.61 31.84
C PHE A 2 43.10 24.15 30.75
N ARG A 3 42.61 25.13 30.00
CA ARG A 3 41.90 24.99 28.71
C ARG A 3 42.92 24.72 27.61
N LEU A 4 42.56 23.93 26.60
CA LEU A 4 42.96 24.10 25.19
C LEU A 4 41.88 23.45 24.32
N LYS A 5 41.00 24.24 23.69
CA LYS A 5 41.04 24.71 22.29
C LYS A 5 40.86 23.60 21.24
N PHE A 6 39.67 23.61 20.66
CA PHE A 6 39.26 22.97 19.42
C PHE A 6 40.18 23.33 18.25
N ASN A 7 40.50 22.34 17.41
CA ASN A 7 40.64 22.55 15.97
C ASN A 7 40.25 21.28 15.20
N GLN A 8 39.64 21.50 14.05
CA GLN A 8 38.95 20.55 13.17
C GLN A 8 39.93 19.63 12.41
N THR A 9 39.59 18.35 12.28
CA THR A 9 40.08 17.50 11.18
C THR A 9 38.95 16.59 10.68
N VAL A 10 38.46 16.96 9.50
CA VAL A 10 37.90 16.18 8.38
C VAL A 10 37.75 14.66 8.59
N VAL A 11 36.51 14.15 8.49
CA VAL A 11 36.24 12.73 8.19
C VAL A 11 35.80 12.65 6.73
N LEU A 12 36.65 12.02 5.92
CA LEU A 12 36.47 11.78 4.49
C LEU A 12 35.44 10.67 4.23
N THR A 13 34.64 10.94 3.21
CA THR A 13 33.69 10.10 2.47
C THR A 13 34.33 8.81 1.96
N LEU A 14 33.67 7.66 2.17
CA LEU A 14 33.90 6.43 1.41
C LEU A 14 32.69 6.17 0.51
N LEU A 15 32.82 6.61 -0.74
CA LEU A 15 32.02 6.20 -1.89
C LEU A 15 32.58 4.88 -2.42
N SER A 16 31.82 3.80 -2.31
CA SER A 16 32.16 2.52 -2.95
C SER A 16 31.44 2.43 -4.30
N ILE A 17 32.22 2.61 -5.37
CA ILE A 17 31.85 2.29 -6.75
C ILE A 17 32.22 0.83 -7.01
N ALA A 18 31.24 -0.02 -7.31
CA ALA A 18 31.36 -1.29 -8.07
C ALA A 18 29.95 -1.90 -8.20
N ALA A 19 29.43 -2.34 -9.34
CA ALA A 19 29.86 -2.25 -10.73
C ALA A 19 28.56 -2.30 -11.55
N ILE A 20 28.45 -1.36 -12.50
CA ILE A 20 27.36 -1.29 -13.46
C ILE A 20 27.59 -2.42 -14.47
N ILE A 21 26.90 -3.55 -14.30
CA ILE A 21 26.69 -4.47 -15.42
C ILE A 21 25.53 -3.88 -16.22
N TYR A 22 25.89 -3.14 -17.26
CA TYR A 22 25.01 -2.77 -18.36
C TYR A 22 24.48 -4.08 -18.96
N SER A 23 23.29 -4.49 -18.56
CA SER A 23 22.49 -5.41 -19.37
C SER A 23 22.09 -4.62 -20.60
N CYS A 24 22.77 -4.86 -21.72
CA CYS A 24 22.25 -4.56 -23.05
C CYS A 24 20.95 -5.37 -23.21
N LYS A 25 19.84 -4.84 -22.70
CA LYS A 25 18.51 -5.28 -23.11
C LYS A 25 18.38 -4.96 -24.59
N LYS A 26 18.17 -6.02 -25.37
CA LYS A 26 17.79 -5.96 -26.79
C LYS A 26 16.80 -4.81 -27.02
N SER A 27 17.04 -4.09 -28.11
CA SER A 27 16.15 -3.12 -28.71
C SER A 27 14.72 -3.66 -28.87
N SER A 28 13.77 -2.89 -28.33
CA SER A 28 12.40 -2.68 -28.82
C SER A 28 11.64 -3.93 -29.31
N ASP A 29 11.03 -4.66 -28.37
CA ASP A 29 9.65 -5.06 -28.64
C ASP A 29 8.86 -3.75 -28.76
N ILE A 30 8.44 -3.40 -29.98
CA ILE A 30 7.44 -2.35 -30.19
C ILE A 30 6.20 -2.86 -29.47
N GLN A 31 5.96 -2.39 -28.25
CA GLN A 31 4.72 -2.67 -27.55
C GLN A 31 3.60 -2.05 -28.39
N VAL A 32 2.88 -2.89 -29.12
CA VAL A 32 1.71 -2.48 -29.89
C VAL A 32 0.64 -2.12 -28.86
N GLU A 33 0.30 -0.85 -28.80
CA GLU A 33 -0.74 -0.36 -27.88
C GLU A 33 -2.09 -1.01 -28.24
N PRO A 34 -2.92 -1.36 -27.26
CA PRO A 34 -4.21 -1.96 -27.54
C PRO A 34 -5.09 -1.08 -28.43
N PRO A 35 -5.97 -1.70 -29.24
CA PRO A 35 -6.88 -0.96 -30.10
C PRO A 35 -7.83 -0.09 -29.28
N LEU A 36 -8.28 1.01 -29.89
CA LEU A 36 -9.21 1.93 -29.26
C LEU A 36 -10.65 1.39 -29.34
N PRO A 37 -11.53 1.80 -28.41
CA PRO A 37 -12.97 1.62 -28.56
C PRO A 37 -13.47 2.25 -29.87
N PRO A 38 -14.50 1.67 -30.52
CA PRO A 38 -15.10 2.25 -31.72
C PRO A 38 -15.53 3.71 -31.51
N GLY A 39 -15.22 4.58 -32.48
CA GLY A 39 -15.58 6.00 -32.45
C GLY A 39 -14.67 6.91 -31.62
N ALA A 40 -13.63 6.38 -30.97
CA ALA A 40 -12.65 7.20 -30.26
C ALA A 40 -11.79 8.01 -31.24
N SER A 41 -11.46 9.25 -30.88
CA SER A 41 -10.42 10.03 -31.57
C SER A 41 -9.08 9.29 -31.51
N PRO A 42 -8.16 9.47 -32.47
CA PRO A 42 -6.89 8.76 -32.43
C PRO A 42 -6.13 9.07 -31.13
N ALA A 43 -5.49 8.07 -30.55
CA ALA A 43 -4.88 8.21 -29.24
C ALA A 43 -3.48 8.82 -29.32
N ILE A 44 -3.14 9.57 -28.28
CA ILE A 44 -1.75 9.86 -27.94
C ILE A 44 -1.11 8.53 -27.53
N ARG A 45 0.11 8.27 -28.02
CA ARG A 45 0.89 7.13 -27.52
C ARG A 45 1.07 7.27 -26.01
N ASP A 46 1.01 6.19 -25.26
CA ASP A 46 1.17 6.22 -23.80
C ASP A 46 2.53 6.81 -23.41
N ALA A 47 3.58 6.54 -24.19
CA ALA A 47 4.90 7.13 -24.02
C ALA A 47 4.93 8.65 -24.27
N GLY A 48 4.03 9.17 -25.13
CA GLY A 48 3.89 10.60 -25.40
C GLY A 48 3.19 11.38 -24.28
N VAL A 49 2.47 10.70 -23.39
CA VAL A 49 2.01 11.28 -22.12
C VAL A 49 3.16 11.19 -21.12
N LEU A 50 3.93 12.27 -20.96
CA LEU A 50 5.14 12.28 -20.12
C LEU A 50 4.80 12.01 -18.65
N ASN A 51 3.81 12.70 -18.13
CA ASN A 51 3.28 12.53 -16.78
C ASN A 51 1.93 13.25 -16.62
N GLY A 52 1.29 13.07 -15.48
CA GLY A 52 0.05 13.75 -15.13
C GLY A 52 -0.48 13.28 -13.79
N TYR A 53 -1.62 13.83 -13.39
CA TYR A 53 -2.33 13.48 -12.17
C TYR A 53 -3.80 13.85 -12.28
N PRO A 54 -4.71 13.05 -11.70
CA PRO A 54 -6.11 13.42 -11.57
C PRO A 54 -6.28 14.52 -10.51
N ASP A 55 -7.43 15.21 -10.52
CA ASP A 55 -7.76 16.21 -9.51
C ASP A 55 -8.18 15.62 -8.16
N LYS A 56 -8.44 14.30 -8.11
CA LYS A 56 -8.68 13.49 -6.91
C LYS A 56 -8.11 12.09 -7.10
N MET A 57 -7.81 11.39 -6.01
CA MET A 57 -7.33 10.01 -6.08
C MET A 57 -8.46 9.00 -6.35
N SER A 58 -9.70 9.28 -5.91
CA SER A 58 -10.83 8.36 -6.08
C SER A 58 -12.12 9.05 -6.54
N TYR A 59 -12.93 8.30 -7.28
CA TYR A 59 -14.20 8.73 -7.88
C TYR A 59 -15.25 7.62 -7.81
N TYR A 60 -16.52 7.95 -7.97
CA TYR A 60 -17.56 6.98 -8.33
C TYR A 60 -17.83 6.95 -9.85
N PRO A 61 -18.42 5.87 -10.38
CA PRO A 61 -18.92 5.83 -11.74
C PRO A 61 -19.92 6.97 -12.00
N GLY A 62 -19.74 7.72 -13.07
CA GLY A 62 -20.54 8.90 -13.39
C GLY A 62 -20.10 10.19 -12.69
N ASP A 63 -19.00 10.19 -11.93
CA ASP A 63 -18.44 11.44 -11.39
C ASP A 63 -17.72 12.23 -12.50
N SER A 64 -17.70 13.55 -12.33
CA SER A 64 -16.81 14.43 -13.11
C SER A 64 -15.40 14.39 -12.54
N ALA A 65 -14.42 14.31 -13.43
CA ALA A 65 -13.01 14.27 -13.11
C ALA A 65 -12.22 15.29 -13.94
N GLY A 66 -11.11 15.76 -13.38
CA GLY A 66 -10.11 16.56 -14.08
C GLY A 66 -8.80 15.81 -14.19
N LEU A 67 -8.21 15.80 -15.38
CA LEU A 67 -6.89 15.24 -15.63
C LEU A 67 -5.92 16.36 -16.02
N PHE A 68 -4.87 16.54 -15.22
CA PHE A 68 -3.75 17.40 -15.53
C PHE A 68 -2.64 16.58 -16.17
N THR A 69 -2.17 16.96 -17.36
CA THR A 69 -1.16 16.20 -18.11
C THR A 69 -0.07 17.08 -18.71
N SER A 70 1.11 16.50 -18.88
CA SER A 70 2.18 17.02 -19.73
C SER A 70 2.49 16.00 -20.82
N THR A 71 2.56 16.44 -22.07
CA THR A 71 2.88 15.60 -23.23
C THR A 71 4.22 15.97 -23.89
N ASP A 72 4.77 15.06 -24.68
CA ASP A 72 6.03 15.24 -25.42
C ASP A 72 5.90 16.21 -26.62
N SER A 73 4.68 16.40 -27.11
CA SER A 73 4.31 17.31 -28.20
C SER A 73 2.98 17.99 -27.89
N THR A 74 2.62 18.99 -28.70
CA THR A 74 1.26 19.50 -28.68
C THR A 74 0.35 18.58 -29.49
N TYR A 75 -0.71 18.10 -28.87
CA TYR A 75 -1.73 17.29 -29.51
C TYR A 75 -3.06 18.03 -29.50
N GLN A 76 -3.82 17.89 -30.59
CA GLN A 76 -5.18 18.39 -30.71
C GLN A 76 -6.14 17.24 -31.03
N ASN A 77 -7.32 17.24 -30.41
CA ASN A 77 -8.39 16.28 -30.64
C ASN A 77 -7.90 14.82 -30.62
N ARG A 78 -7.16 14.47 -29.57
CA ARG A 78 -6.64 13.12 -29.35
C ARG A 78 -7.28 12.49 -28.12
N SER A 79 -7.27 11.17 -28.06
CA SER A 79 -7.69 10.44 -26.86
C SER A 79 -6.49 9.97 -26.03
N ILE A 80 -6.70 9.74 -24.73
CA ILE A 80 -5.74 9.13 -23.81
C ILE A 80 -6.36 7.86 -23.26
N ARG A 81 -5.65 6.73 -23.34
CA ARG A 81 -6.17 5.44 -22.88
C ARG A 81 -6.19 5.35 -21.35
N VAL A 82 -7.23 4.71 -20.84
CA VAL A 82 -7.36 4.32 -19.44
C VAL A 82 -7.41 2.81 -19.37
N TYR A 83 -6.52 2.24 -18.57
CA TYR A 83 -6.33 0.80 -18.44
C TYR A 83 -6.85 0.29 -17.11
N ASP A 84 -7.44 -0.90 -17.12
CA ASP A 84 -7.60 -1.70 -15.90
C ASP A 84 -6.27 -2.37 -15.50
N MET A 85 -6.26 -3.08 -14.37
CA MET A 85 -5.06 -3.77 -13.88
C MET A 85 -4.69 -5.05 -14.66
N GLU A 86 -5.50 -5.49 -15.63
CA GLU A 86 -5.08 -6.50 -16.61
C GLU A 86 -4.31 -5.89 -17.79
N GLY A 87 -4.31 -4.56 -17.92
CA GLY A 87 -3.72 -3.85 -19.05
C GLY A 87 -4.67 -3.72 -20.23
N LYS A 88 -5.97 -3.97 -20.04
CA LYS A 88 -6.99 -3.75 -21.07
C LYS A 88 -7.48 -2.31 -21.01
N VAL A 89 -7.66 -1.70 -22.19
CA VAL A 89 -8.27 -0.37 -22.29
C VAL A 89 -9.73 -0.46 -21.82
N SER A 90 -10.02 0.16 -20.69
CA SER A 90 -11.35 0.24 -20.10
C SER A 90 -12.18 1.33 -20.77
N PHE A 91 -11.61 2.52 -20.94
CA PHE A 91 -12.20 3.64 -21.67
C PHE A 91 -11.10 4.60 -22.12
N VAL A 92 -11.49 5.69 -22.79
CA VAL A 92 -10.58 6.74 -23.22
C VAL A 92 -11.04 8.10 -22.74
N ILE A 93 -10.08 8.99 -22.51
CA ILE A 93 -10.32 10.40 -22.16
C ILE A 93 -10.06 11.21 -23.42
N ASN A 94 -11.07 11.94 -23.91
CA ASN A 94 -10.90 12.81 -25.06
C ASN A 94 -10.28 14.15 -24.61
N ALA A 95 -9.18 14.53 -25.24
CA ALA A 95 -8.45 15.76 -24.99
C ALA A 95 -8.51 16.65 -26.24
N GLU A 96 -9.20 17.79 -26.13
CA GLU A 96 -9.21 18.81 -27.18
C GLU A 96 -7.80 19.34 -27.44
N LYS A 97 -7.03 19.52 -26.35
CA LYS A 97 -5.65 19.96 -26.39
C LYS A 97 -4.85 19.34 -25.25
N SER A 98 -3.62 18.91 -25.53
CA SER A 98 -2.60 18.62 -24.52
C SER A 98 -1.25 19.11 -25.03
N TYR A 99 -0.38 19.51 -24.11
CA TYR A 99 0.91 20.12 -24.44
C TYR A 99 1.91 19.87 -23.30
N ASN A 100 3.18 20.17 -23.56
CA ASN A 100 4.23 20.06 -22.55
C ASN A 100 4.00 21.07 -21.42
N GLN A 101 4.06 20.61 -20.18
CA GLN A 101 3.96 21.44 -18.99
C GLN A 101 5.08 21.08 -18.03
N SER A 102 5.56 22.09 -17.28
CA SER A 102 6.56 21.91 -16.24
C SER A 102 5.99 22.34 -14.89
N PRO A 103 6.43 21.70 -13.78
CA PRO A 103 5.95 22.06 -12.45
C PRO A 103 6.23 23.53 -12.14
N GLN A 104 5.27 24.21 -11.53
CA GLN A 104 5.36 25.63 -11.14
C GLN A 104 5.51 25.79 -9.62
N GLY A 105 6.09 26.91 -9.19
CA GLY A 105 6.29 27.25 -7.77
C GLY A 105 7.61 26.74 -7.19
N GLU A 106 7.90 27.16 -5.95
CA GLU A 106 9.17 26.85 -5.28
C GLU A 106 9.20 25.43 -4.71
N SER A 107 8.04 24.92 -4.27
CA SER A 107 7.90 23.59 -3.66
C SER A 107 6.83 22.73 -4.35
N PRO A 108 7.02 22.28 -5.61
CA PRO A 108 5.98 21.54 -6.34
C PRO A 108 5.59 20.19 -5.73
N SER A 109 6.47 19.59 -4.92
CA SER A 109 6.16 18.39 -4.14
C SER A 109 5.14 18.68 -3.03
N GLU A 110 5.18 19.87 -2.44
CA GLU A 110 4.31 20.27 -1.31
C GLU A 110 3.03 20.96 -1.83
N GLU A 111 3.15 21.82 -2.84
CA GLU A 111 2.05 22.65 -3.38
C GLU A 111 1.32 22.03 -4.57
N GLY A 112 1.88 20.96 -5.14
CA GLY A 112 1.44 20.38 -6.41
C GLY A 112 2.12 21.02 -7.62
N PHE A 113 1.95 20.41 -8.78
CA PHE A 113 2.64 20.81 -10.02
C PHE A 113 2.01 22.01 -10.71
N LYS A 114 0.76 22.35 -10.35
CA LYS A 114 0.00 23.49 -10.89
C LYS A 114 -0.04 23.53 -12.43
N TYR A 115 -0.13 22.37 -13.07
CA TYR A 115 -0.48 22.31 -14.49
C TYR A 115 -1.84 23.00 -14.69
N GLU A 116 -1.97 23.67 -15.83
CA GLU A 116 -3.15 24.44 -16.19
C GLU A 116 -4.09 23.62 -17.07
N HIS A 117 -5.32 24.11 -17.23
CA HIS A 117 -6.32 23.59 -18.17
C HIS A 117 -6.55 22.07 -18.05
N PRO A 118 -7.09 21.56 -16.92
CA PRO A 118 -7.35 20.14 -16.78
C PRO A 118 -8.32 19.67 -17.86
N ILE A 119 -8.00 18.53 -18.47
CA ILE A 119 -8.91 17.83 -19.38
C ILE A 119 -10.08 17.33 -18.53
N ARG A 120 -11.29 17.83 -18.81
CA ARG A 120 -12.51 17.43 -18.09
C ARG A 120 -13.12 16.22 -18.76
N PHE A 121 -13.46 15.23 -17.96
CA PHE A 121 -14.12 14.02 -18.43
C PHE A 121 -15.06 13.47 -17.36
N MET A 122 -15.88 12.51 -17.76
CA MET A 122 -16.74 11.76 -16.85
C MET A 122 -16.17 10.36 -16.70
N ILE A 123 -16.16 9.83 -15.47
CA ILE A 123 -15.99 8.39 -15.28
C ILE A 123 -17.21 7.72 -15.91
N PRO A 124 -17.07 6.80 -16.89
CA PRO A 124 -18.22 6.13 -17.49
C PRO A 124 -19.13 5.49 -16.42
N ALA A 125 -20.44 5.58 -16.61
CA ALA A 125 -21.40 5.13 -15.60
C ALA A 125 -21.34 3.62 -15.32
N ASN A 126 -20.81 2.84 -16.28
CA ASN A 126 -20.63 1.39 -16.19
C ASN A 126 -19.20 0.98 -15.80
N THR A 127 -18.32 1.92 -15.45
CA THR A 127 -16.98 1.59 -14.97
C THR A 127 -17.08 0.81 -13.68
N LYS A 128 -16.46 -0.35 -13.64
CA LYS A 128 -16.42 -1.19 -12.44
C LYS A 128 -15.52 -0.56 -11.38
N THR A 129 -15.69 -0.98 -10.13
CA THR A 129 -14.76 -0.57 -9.08
C THR A 129 -13.36 -1.18 -9.32
N GLY A 130 -12.31 -0.46 -8.97
CA GLY A 130 -10.94 -0.90 -9.19
C GLY A 130 -9.92 0.22 -9.15
N VAL A 131 -8.65 -0.16 -9.28
CA VAL A 131 -7.56 0.77 -9.61
C VAL A 131 -7.42 0.81 -11.13
N TYR A 132 -7.24 2.01 -11.67
CA TYR A 132 -7.10 2.26 -13.10
C TYR A 132 -5.85 3.09 -13.37
N LEU A 133 -5.26 2.90 -14.55
CA LEU A 133 -4.06 3.63 -14.98
C LEU A 133 -4.35 4.45 -16.22
N ILE A 134 -4.19 5.78 -16.16
CA ILE A 134 -4.21 6.65 -17.33
C ILE A 134 -2.84 6.59 -18.01
N ALA A 135 -2.82 6.39 -19.33
CA ALA A 135 -1.61 6.18 -20.12
C ALA A 135 -0.66 5.13 -19.52
N ASN A 136 -1.25 4.09 -18.91
CA ASN A 136 -0.57 2.99 -18.23
C ASN A 136 0.42 3.41 -17.13
N LYS A 137 0.25 4.59 -16.51
CA LYS A 137 1.20 5.09 -15.49
C LYS A 137 0.59 5.92 -14.36
N ILE A 138 -0.51 6.63 -14.60
CA ILE A 138 -1.12 7.55 -13.63
C ILE A 138 -2.28 6.83 -12.94
N PRO A 139 -2.16 6.47 -11.65
CA PRO A 139 -3.20 5.75 -10.93
C PRO A 139 -4.36 6.65 -10.53
N PHE A 140 -5.56 6.07 -10.54
CA PHE A 140 -6.73 6.57 -9.79
C PHE A 140 -7.63 5.39 -9.41
N VAL A 141 -8.53 5.61 -8.46
CA VAL A 141 -9.46 4.60 -7.96
C VAL A 141 -10.88 4.92 -8.42
N VAL A 142 -11.63 3.90 -8.83
CA VAL A 142 -13.07 3.94 -8.99
C VAL A 142 -13.71 3.11 -7.89
N LYS A 143 -14.56 3.73 -7.07
CA LYS A 143 -15.31 3.12 -5.98
C LYS A 143 -16.59 2.45 -6.47
N SER A 144 -17.15 1.56 -5.67
CA SER A 144 -18.45 0.95 -5.94
C SER A 144 -19.60 1.80 -5.42
N LYS A 145 -20.60 2.02 -6.28
CA LYS A 145 -21.93 2.53 -5.86
C LYS A 145 -22.82 1.43 -5.28
N GLU A 146 -22.44 0.17 -5.46
CA GLU A 146 -23.19 -0.95 -4.91
C GLU A 146 -22.99 -1.03 -3.40
N GLU A 147 -24.06 -1.34 -2.67
CA GLU A 147 -23.99 -1.56 -1.22
C GLU A 147 -23.73 -3.03 -0.88
N ASN A 148 -24.20 -3.95 -1.73
CA ASN A 148 -24.03 -5.39 -1.52
C ASN A 148 -22.71 -5.89 -2.11
N VAL A 149 -21.59 -5.55 -1.47
CA VAL A 149 -20.26 -6.09 -1.82
C VAL A 149 -19.81 -7.10 -0.77
N ASP A 150 -19.04 -8.09 -1.19
CA ASP A 150 -18.42 -9.09 -0.33
C ASP A 150 -17.37 -8.45 0.59
N PHE A 151 -16.52 -7.56 0.04
CA PHE A 151 -15.43 -6.91 0.76
C PHE A 151 -14.99 -5.58 0.15
N THR A 152 -14.27 -4.79 0.94
CA THR A 152 -13.58 -3.56 0.51
C THR A 152 -12.08 -3.73 0.54
N VAL A 153 -11.38 -3.29 -0.51
CA VAL A 153 -9.92 -3.26 -0.64
C VAL A 153 -9.42 -1.83 -0.52
N VAL A 154 -8.35 -1.61 0.25
CA VAL A 154 -7.71 -0.30 0.42
C VAL A 154 -6.43 -0.22 -0.41
N TYR A 155 -6.42 0.66 -1.40
CA TYR A 155 -5.22 1.01 -2.18
C TYR A 155 -4.33 2.00 -1.39
N PRO A 156 -3.02 1.72 -1.19
CA PRO A 156 -2.12 2.50 -0.33
C PRO A 156 -1.62 3.81 -0.96
N SER A 157 -2.55 4.63 -1.45
CA SER A 157 -2.32 5.96 -2.02
C SER A 157 -1.49 6.93 -1.16
N ASN A 158 -1.61 6.88 0.17
CA ASN A 158 -0.84 7.72 1.07
C ASN A 158 0.63 7.35 1.02
N THR A 159 0.93 6.04 1.03
CA THR A 159 2.31 5.54 0.96
C THR A 159 2.92 5.85 -0.40
N GLU A 160 2.19 5.59 -1.49
CA GLU A 160 2.64 5.94 -2.85
C GLU A 160 2.98 7.43 -2.97
N ASN A 161 2.17 8.32 -2.37
CA ASN A 161 2.48 9.75 -2.33
C ASN A 161 3.66 10.07 -1.40
N ALA A 162 3.74 9.45 -0.23
CA ALA A 162 4.80 9.70 0.75
C ALA A 162 6.20 9.42 0.19
N TYR A 163 6.34 8.39 -0.63
CA TYR A 163 7.59 8.02 -1.31
C TYR A 163 7.79 8.72 -2.67
N CYS A 164 6.77 9.37 -3.22
CA CYS A 164 6.88 10.03 -4.51
C CYS A 164 7.86 11.22 -4.47
N GLU A 165 8.87 11.17 -5.34
CA GLU A 165 9.92 12.18 -5.47
C GLU A 165 9.60 13.25 -6.55
N SER A 166 8.48 13.12 -7.26
CA SER A 166 8.05 14.11 -8.26
C SER A 166 7.91 15.48 -7.60
N GLY A 167 8.57 16.50 -8.17
CA GLY A 167 8.67 17.82 -7.53
C GLY A 167 9.83 17.93 -6.56
N ARG A 168 10.88 17.11 -6.77
CA ARG A 168 12.20 17.11 -6.13
C ARG A 168 12.27 16.55 -4.71
N ARG A 169 11.14 16.41 -4.00
CA ARG A 169 11.13 15.96 -2.61
C ARG A 169 10.00 14.96 -2.34
N SER A 170 10.26 14.06 -1.42
CA SER A 170 9.30 13.16 -0.78
C SER A 170 9.38 13.33 0.74
N LEU A 171 8.65 12.52 1.50
CA LEU A 171 8.80 12.45 2.95
C LEU A 171 10.11 11.74 3.38
N TYR A 172 10.96 11.34 2.42
CA TYR A 172 12.25 10.67 2.65
C TYR A 172 13.43 11.32 1.91
N THR A 173 13.23 12.07 0.83
CA THR A 173 14.32 12.80 0.14
C THR A 173 14.93 13.85 1.07
N LEU A 174 16.26 14.04 1.09
CA LEU A 174 16.89 15.10 1.88
C LEU A 174 16.98 16.42 1.06
N PRO A 175 16.54 17.58 1.59
CA PRO A 175 15.85 17.77 2.87
C PRO A 175 14.41 17.22 2.86
N VAL A 176 13.99 16.55 3.93
CA VAL A 176 12.65 15.89 4.02
C VAL A 176 11.52 16.90 3.89
N ALA A 177 10.54 16.62 3.02
CA ALA A 177 9.31 17.41 2.98
C ALA A 177 8.50 17.20 4.26
N LYS A 178 7.78 18.24 4.71
CA LYS A 178 6.89 18.18 5.88
C LYS A 178 5.45 17.83 5.51
N MET A 179 5.14 17.97 4.22
CA MET A 179 3.89 17.60 3.59
C MET A 179 4.14 17.34 2.11
N VAL A 180 3.23 16.62 1.46
CA VAL A 180 3.28 16.34 0.02
C VAL A 180 1.90 16.45 -0.60
N SER A 181 1.82 17.00 -1.81
CA SER A 181 0.57 17.19 -2.55
C SER A 181 0.16 15.90 -3.26
N PHE A 182 -1.15 15.65 -3.34
CA PHE A 182 -1.75 14.67 -4.24
C PHE A 182 -1.89 15.22 -5.67
N LEU A 183 -1.77 16.53 -5.87
CA LEU A 183 -1.85 17.20 -7.18
C LEU A 183 -0.46 17.25 -7.87
N ARG A 184 0.18 16.09 -7.94
CA ARG A 184 1.47 15.89 -8.62
C ARG A 184 1.55 14.48 -9.19
N PRO A 185 2.46 14.20 -10.15
CA PRO A 185 2.60 12.86 -10.71
C PRO A 185 3.06 11.82 -9.67
N ILE A 186 2.11 11.08 -9.12
CA ILE A 186 2.33 9.89 -8.29
C ILE A 186 2.24 8.68 -9.23
N ARG A 187 3.22 7.79 -9.17
CA ARG A 187 3.25 6.60 -10.02
C ARG A 187 2.60 5.44 -9.29
N PHE A 188 2.03 4.51 -10.04
CA PHE A 188 1.67 3.20 -9.51
C PHE A 188 2.95 2.37 -9.36
N SER A 189 3.26 1.89 -8.15
CA SER A 189 4.45 1.08 -7.88
C SER A 189 4.11 -0.41 -7.73
N GLU A 190 5.14 -1.24 -7.64
CA GLU A 190 4.99 -2.66 -7.30
C GLU A 190 4.41 -2.86 -5.88
N TYR A 191 4.53 -1.86 -5.01
CA TYR A 191 3.97 -1.86 -3.65
C TYR A 191 2.51 -1.38 -3.61
N GLY A 192 1.94 -0.99 -4.74
CA GLY A 192 0.50 -0.75 -4.92
C GLY A 192 -0.32 -2.04 -5.03
N GLY A 193 0.33 -3.21 -5.06
CA GLY A 193 -0.30 -4.52 -5.08
C GLY A 193 -0.80 -5.03 -6.46
N PRO A 194 -0.04 -4.85 -7.56
CA PRO A 194 -0.50 -5.26 -8.90
C PRO A 194 -0.86 -6.73 -9.02
N GLY A 195 -0.14 -7.63 -8.33
CA GLY A 195 -0.40 -9.06 -8.37
C GLY A 195 -1.77 -9.41 -7.81
N PHE A 196 -2.10 -8.87 -6.63
CA PHE A 196 -3.41 -9.05 -6.01
C PHE A 196 -4.51 -8.41 -6.86
N LEU A 197 -4.33 -7.15 -7.29
CA LEU A 197 -5.36 -6.43 -8.05
C LEU A 197 -5.67 -7.11 -9.39
N LYS A 198 -4.65 -7.61 -10.09
CA LYS A 198 -4.82 -8.39 -11.32
C LYS A 198 -5.48 -9.75 -11.08
N TRP A 199 -5.08 -10.44 -10.00
CA TRP A 199 -5.70 -11.72 -9.63
C TRP A 199 -7.18 -11.55 -9.29
N MET A 200 -7.52 -10.49 -8.55
CA MET A 200 -8.88 -10.17 -8.10
C MET A 200 -9.84 -9.94 -9.27
N LEU A 201 -9.38 -9.33 -10.38
CA LEU A 201 -10.18 -9.13 -11.59
C LEU A 201 -10.69 -10.43 -12.23
N LYS A 202 -10.02 -11.56 -11.95
CA LYS A 202 -10.37 -12.89 -12.45
C LYS A 202 -11.26 -13.68 -11.51
N GLN A 203 -11.54 -13.15 -10.31
CA GLN A 203 -12.34 -13.82 -9.31
C GLN A 203 -13.81 -13.39 -9.42
N ASN A 204 -14.71 -14.27 -8.98
CA ASN A 204 -16.13 -14.00 -8.94
C ASN A 204 -16.56 -13.41 -7.59
N TYR A 205 -15.91 -12.32 -7.19
CA TYR A 205 -16.27 -11.54 -6.01
C TYR A 205 -16.94 -10.25 -6.43
N ASN A 206 -17.95 -9.82 -5.67
CA ASN A 206 -18.39 -8.44 -5.72
C ASN A 206 -17.59 -7.63 -4.69
N TYR A 207 -16.81 -6.65 -5.11
CA TYR A 207 -15.94 -5.93 -4.19
C TYR A 207 -16.07 -4.42 -4.38
N ASN A 208 -15.46 -3.69 -3.46
CA ASN A 208 -15.25 -2.26 -3.55
C ASN A 208 -13.75 -1.97 -3.41
N VAL A 209 -13.22 -1.01 -4.15
CA VAL A 209 -11.86 -0.51 -3.99
C VAL A 209 -11.92 0.96 -3.59
N ILE A 210 -11.17 1.32 -2.55
CA ILE A 210 -11.08 2.68 -2.01
C ILE A 210 -9.60 3.09 -1.84
N CYS A 211 -9.32 4.38 -1.72
CA CYS A 211 -7.98 4.85 -1.34
C CYS A 211 -7.92 5.17 0.17
N ASP A 212 -6.73 5.50 0.71
CA ASP A 212 -6.59 5.74 2.15
C ASP A 212 -7.41 6.94 2.65
N GLU A 213 -7.60 7.97 1.83
CA GLU A 213 -8.43 9.13 2.17
C GLU A 213 -9.90 8.72 2.39
N ASP A 214 -10.40 7.80 1.57
CA ASP A 214 -11.77 7.32 1.66
C ASP A 214 -12.06 6.60 2.99
N LEU A 215 -11.03 6.04 3.65
CA LEU A 215 -11.16 5.41 4.97
C LEU A 215 -11.61 6.39 6.06
N GLU A 216 -11.45 7.71 5.87
CA GLU A 216 -11.92 8.70 6.85
C GLU A 216 -13.46 8.78 6.92
N ASP A 217 -14.16 8.37 5.87
CA ASP A 217 -15.62 8.21 5.87
C ASP A 217 -16.00 6.72 5.93
N TYR A 218 -16.57 6.32 7.07
CA TYR A 218 -16.97 4.94 7.35
C TYR A 218 -17.93 4.37 6.30
N LYS A 219 -18.71 5.21 5.60
CA LYS A 219 -19.64 4.77 4.55
C LYS A 219 -18.94 4.18 3.32
N ASN A 220 -17.66 4.47 3.13
CA ASN A 220 -16.86 3.87 2.06
C ASN A 220 -16.42 2.44 2.39
N ILE A 221 -16.47 2.03 3.67
CA ILE A 221 -16.10 0.69 4.13
C ILE A 221 -17.33 -0.19 4.04
N LYS A 222 -17.39 -1.01 2.99
CA LYS A 222 -18.54 -1.86 2.67
C LYS A 222 -18.18 -3.35 2.71
N GLY A 223 -19.20 -4.19 2.87
CA GLY A 223 -19.06 -5.64 2.90
C GLY A 223 -18.58 -6.20 4.24
N LYS A 224 -18.22 -7.49 4.25
CA LYS A 224 -17.87 -8.21 5.48
C LYS A 224 -16.39 -8.14 5.83
N ILE A 225 -15.52 -7.83 4.86
CA ILE A 225 -14.06 -7.86 5.03
C ILE A 225 -13.46 -6.53 4.56
N LEU A 226 -12.50 -6.01 5.33
CA LEU A 226 -11.62 -4.93 4.90
C LEU A 226 -10.23 -5.51 4.62
N ILE A 227 -9.78 -5.39 3.37
CA ILE A 227 -8.51 -5.95 2.89
C ILE A 227 -7.50 -4.81 2.72
N ILE A 228 -6.39 -4.89 3.45
CA ILE A 228 -5.27 -3.94 3.35
C ILE A 228 -4.18 -4.59 2.50
N ILE A 229 -3.80 -3.97 1.38
CA ILE A 229 -2.87 -4.56 0.41
C ILE A 229 -1.58 -3.74 0.27
N GLY A 230 -0.52 -4.41 -0.22
CA GLY A 230 0.71 -3.73 -0.65
C GLY A 230 1.51 -3.16 0.52
N HIS A 231 1.97 -1.91 0.42
CA HIS A 231 2.68 -1.23 1.51
C HIS A 231 1.86 -0.09 2.09
N SER A 232 1.17 -0.34 3.22
CA SER A 232 0.22 0.60 3.84
C SER A 232 0.79 1.27 5.10
N GLU A 233 1.87 2.03 4.94
CA GLU A 233 2.66 2.62 6.03
C GLU A 233 2.03 3.89 6.65
N TYR A 234 1.34 4.71 5.86
CA TYR A 234 0.92 6.05 6.24
C TYR A 234 -0.59 6.14 6.51
N TRP A 235 -0.97 6.25 7.78
CA TRP A 235 -2.38 6.21 8.20
C TRP A 235 -2.84 7.47 8.95
N THR A 236 -4.02 7.97 8.58
CA THR A 236 -4.68 9.00 9.36
C THR A 236 -5.35 8.39 10.59
N ARG A 237 -5.49 9.19 11.65
CA ARG A 237 -6.18 8.75 12.86
C ARG A 237 -7.67 8.45 12.64
N PRO A 238 -8.44 9.24 11.85
CA PRO A 238 -9.82 8.89 11.51
C PRO A 238 -9.92 7.57 10.74
N GLY A 239 -9.09 7.37 9.70
CA GLY A 239 -9.10 6.11 8.94
C GLY A 239 -8.78 4.89 9.79
N ARG A 240 -7.79 5.00 10.69
CA ARG A 240 -7.45 3.93 11.63
C ARG A 240 -8.58 3.63 12.63
N ARG A 241 -9.27 4.66 13.13
CA ARG A 241 -10.45 4.48 14.00
C ARG A 241 -11.58 3.76 13.28
N ASN A 242 -11.80 4.07 12.02
CA ASN A 242 -12.82 3.41 11.19
C ASN A 242 -12.46 1.94 10.93
N PHE A 243 -11.19 1.61 10.69
CA PHE A 243 -10.72 0.22 10.66
C PHE A 243 -11.02 -0.52 11.98
N ASP A 244 -10.64 0.08 13.12
CA ASP A 244 -10.84 -0.56 14.42
C ASP A 244 -12.33 -0.70 14.78
N ARG A 245 -13.15 0.27 14.40
CA ARG A 245 -14.61 0.23 14.53
C ARG A 245 -15.19 -0.92 13.71
N PHE A 246 -14.79 -1.06 12.45
CA PHE A 246 -15.24 -2.13 11.56
C PHE A 246 -15.00 -3.51 12.17
N VAL A 247 -13.79 -3.75 12.68
CA VAL A 247 -13.45 -5.00 13.36
C VAL A 247 -14.24 -5.18 14.67
N ALA A 248 -14.43 -4.11 15.45
CA ALA A 248 -15.17 -4.17 16.71
C ALA A 248 -16.67 -4.46 16.52
N GLU A 249 -17.26 -4.02 15.41
CA GLU A 249 -18.65 -4.28 15.02
C GLU A 249 -18.90 -5.73 14.54
N GLY A 250 -17.85 -6.55 14.47
CA GLY A 250 -17.96 -7.97 14.11
C GLY A 250 -17.46 -8.30 12.70
N HIS A 251 -17.10 -7.29 11.91
CA HIS A 251 -16.57 -7.50 10.56
C HIS A 251 -15.10 -7.91 10.56
N HIS A 252 -14.66 -8.55 9.48
CA HIS A 252 -13.36 -9.17 9.37
C HIS A 252 -12.30 -8.26 8.74
N ALA A 253 -11.03 -8.53 8.99
CA ALA A 253 -9.95 -7.88 8.26
C ALA A 253 -8.92 -8.89 7.74
N LEU A 254 -8.40 -8.60 6.54
CA LEU A 254 -7.31 -9.35 5.92
C LEU A 254 -6.17 -8.38 5.62
N ILE A 255 -5.04 -8.55 6.30
CA ILE A 255 -3.86 -7.72 6.13
C ILE A 255 -2.87 -8.49 5.26
N LEU A 256 -2.68 -8.02 4.02
CA LEU A 256 -1.73 -8.52 3.02
C LEU A 256 -0.66 -7.44 2.80
N SER A 257 -0.14 -6.91 3.90
CA SER A 257 0.72 -5.74 3.94
C SER A 257 1.69 -5.85 5.12
N GLY A 258 2.79 -5.11 5.07
CA GLY A 258 3.81 -5.01 6.12
C GLY A 258 4.20 -3.56 6.35
N ASN A 259 4.89 -3.30 7.47
CA ASN A 259 5.16 -1.96 7.97
C ASN A 259 3.87 -1.13 8.05
N VAL A 260 2.77 -1.79 8.45
CA VAL A 260 1.43 -1.22 8.40
C VAL A 260 1.22 -0.24 9.55
N MET A 261 0.61 0.92 9.28
CA MET A 261 0.36 1.96 10.28
C MET A 261 1.65 2.38 11.03
N TRP A 262 2.76 2.58 10.33
CA TRP A 262 3.99 3.04 10.99
C TRP A 262 3.94 4.53 11.32
N TRP A 263 3.48 5.36 10.39
CA TRP A 263 3.37 6.82 10.57
C TRP A 263 1.92 7.28 10.77
N GLN A 264 1.70 8.10 11.79
CA GLN A 264 0.48 8.90 11.87
C GLN A 264 0.62 10.11 10.93
N VAL A 265 -0.37 10.28 10.05
CA VAL A 265 -0.48 11.42 9.14
C VAL A 265 -1.79 12.16 9.31
N ARG A 266 -1.85 13.34 8.70
CA ARG A 266 -3.07 14.11 8.54
C ARG A 266 -3.28 14.41 7.07
N ILE A 267 -4.53 14.51 6.65
CA ILE A 267 -4.91 15.05 5.35
C ILE A 267 -5.48 16.45 5.60
N ASP A 268 -5.12 17.41 4.76
CA ASP A 268 -5.64 18.77 4.90
C ASP A 268 -7.14 18.85 4.57
N ALA A 269 -7.78 19.96 4.95
CA ALA A 269 -9.23 20.12 4.77
C ALA A 269 -9.68 20.08 3.29
N THR A 270 -8.79 20.44 2.34
CA THR A 270 -9.09 20.37 0.91
C THR A 270 -8.82 19.02 0.28
N LYS A 271 -8.25 18.09 1.07
CA LYS A 271 -7.88 16.74 0.67
C LYS A 271 -6.85 16.69 -0.47
N ARG A 272 -5.97 17.68 -0.51
CA ARG A 272 -4.92 17.84 -1.53
C ARG A 272 -3.53 17.61 -0.99
N GLN A 273 -3.34 17.59 0.33
CA GLN A 273 -2.02 17.45 0.95
C GLN A 273 -2.04 16.39 2.04
N LEU A 274 -1.02 15.52 2.00
CA LEU A 274 -0.66 14.60 3.06
C LEU A 274 0.40 15.27 3.95
N ILE A 275 0.08 15.45 5.23
CA ILE A 275 0.92 16.15 6.20
C ILE A 275 1.63 15.14 7.09
N CYS A 276 2.96 15.20 7.12
CA CYS A 276 3.80 14.38 7.99
C CYS A 276 5.11 15.10 8.33
N TYR A 277 5.19 15.69 9.51
CA TYR A 277 6.39 16.36 9.99
C TYR A 277 7.46 15.37 10.47
N LYS A 278 7.10 14.09 10.66
CA LYS A 278 8.00 13.05 11.20
C LYS A 278 8.64 13.47 12.53
N GLY A 279 7.91 14.26 13.33
CA GLY A 279 8.39 14.86 14.58
C GLY A 279 9.36 16.05 14.43
N LEU A 280 9.64 16.54 13.22
CA LEU A 280 10.61 17.60 12.95
C LEU A 280 9.94 18.94 12.65
N GLY A 281 10.03 19.88 13.59
CA GLY A 281 9.54 21.25 13.41
C GLY A 281 8.03 21.33 13.11
N GLU A 282 7.25 20.43 13.73
CA GLU A 282 5.79 20.46 13.72
C GLU A 282 5.28 21.62 14.60
N PRO A 283 4.38 22.48 14.11
CA PRO A 283 3.71 23.47 14.94
C PRO A 283 3.01 22.84 16.15
N PRO A 284 2.83 23.58 17.26
CA PRO A 284 2.12 23.06 18.43
C PRO A 284 0.72 22.52 18.07
N VAL A 285 0.51 21.24 18.36
CA VAL A 285 -0.76 20.52 18.18
C VAL A 285 -0.99 19.61 19.38
N ALA A 286 -2.25 19.22 19.60
CA ALA A 286 -2.57 18.19 20.58
C ALA A 286 -1.76 16.91 20.30
N ASP A 287 -1.36 16.19 21.34
CA ASP A 287 -0.53 14.98 21.19
C ASP A 287 -1.17 13.96 20.23
N SER A 288 -2.49 13.81 20.27
CA SER A 288 -3.24 12.91 19.38
C SER A 288 -3.18 13.26 17.89
N LEU A 289 -2.74 14.47 17.54
CA LEU A 289 -2.63 14.98 16.16
C LEU A 289 -1.18 15.05 15.66
N LYS A 290 -0.18 14.71 16.51
CA LYS A 290 1.23 14.71 16.11
C LYS A 290 1.49 13.72 15.00
N THR A 291 2.32 14.11 14.04
CA THR A 291 2.67 13.26 12.90
C THR A 291 4.01 12.56 13.17
N ILE A 292 3.93 11.51 13.99
CA ILE A 292 5.04 10.71 14.51
C ILE A 292 4.73 9.23 14.35
N TYR A 293 5.64 8.34 14.76
CA TYR A 293 5.38 6.91 14.73
C TYR A 293 4.18 6.54 15.62
N TRP A 294 3.33 5.63 15.15
CA TRP A 294 2.16 5.17 15.90
C TRP A 294 2.50 4.48 17.23
N LYS A 295 3.70 3.90 17.34
CA LYS A 295 4.21 3.29 18.58
C LYS A 295 4.52 4.31 19.68
N GLU A 296 4.65 5.59 19.37
CA GLU A 296 4.99 6.61 20.35
C GLU A 296 3.87 6.74 21.39
N SER A 297 4.24 6.65 22.67
CA SER A 297 3.28 6.66 23.79
C SER A 297 2.41 7.93 23.83
N LYS A 298 2.90 9.04 23.26
CA LYS A 298 2.16 10.30 23.09
C LYS A 298 0.83 10.10 22.35
N LEU A 299 0.78 9.21 21.37
CA LEU A 299 -0.44 8.95 20.58
C LEU A 299 -1.47 8.09 21.32
N LYS A 300 -1.05 7.39 22.39
CA LYS A 300 -1.88 6.48 23.20
C LYS A 300 -2.69 5.50 22.35
N TYR A 301 -2.11 5.01 21.26
CA TYR A 301 -2.80 4.17 20.28
C TYR A 301 -1.83 3.18 19.61
N PRO A 302 -1.38 2.12 20.32
CA PRO A 302 -0.36 1.20 19.83
C PRO A 302 -0.85 0.39 18.62
N ILE A 303 0.02 0.12 17.64
CA ILE A 303 -0.32 -0.60 16.39
C ILE A 303 -0.86 -2.01 16.68
N ILE A 304 -0.26 -2.70 17.65
CA ILE A 304 -0.63 -4.05 18.09
C ILE A 304 -2.13 -4.17 18.34
N SER A 305 -2.80 -3.19 18.95
CA SER A 305 -4.23 -3.31 19.23
C SER A 305 -5.13 -3.33 17.98
N SER A 306 -4.61 -2.92 16.82
CA SER A 306 -5.35 -2.90 15.55
C SER A 306 -5.06 -4.16 14.72
N ILE A 307 -3.78 -4.50 14.50
CA ILE A 307 -3.37 -5.55 13.54
C ILE A 307 -2.50 -6.66 14.15
N GLY A 308 -2.24 -6.62 15.46
CA GLY A 308 -1.50 -7.66 16.19
C GLY A 308 0.01 -7.71 15.98
N CYS A 309 0.53 -7.03 14.95
CA CYS A 309 1.94 -6.95 14.60
C CYS A 309 2.38 -5.49 14.40
N ASP A 310 3.68 -5.21 14.48
CA ASP A 310 4.26 -3.93 14.04
C ASP A 310 5.67 -4.09 13.45
N PHE A 311 6.16 -3.01 12.84
CA PHE A 311 7.45 -3.00 12.15
C PHE A 311 8.65 -3.22 13.09
N ASP A 312 8.52 -2.91 14.38
CA ASP A 312 9.59 -3.17 15.34
C ASP A 312 9.77 -4.67 15.60
N GLY A 313 8.67 -5.43 15.60
CA GLY A 313 8.70 -6.88 15.70
C GLY A 313 9.12 -7.57 14.39
N GLY A 314 8.90 -6.94 13.24
CA GLY A 314 9.15 -7.50 11.91
C GLY A 314 10.45 -7.03 11.26
N GLY A 315 10.58 -5.75 10.92
CA GLY A 315 11.80 -5.15 10.38
C GLY A 315 12.04 -5.44 8.89
N TYR A 316 13.28 -5.30 8.45
CA TYR A 316 13.69 -5.49 7.05
C TYR A 316 13.95 -6.96 6.73
N GLY A 317 13.52 -7.40 5.55
CA GLY A 317 13.82 -8.73 5.03
C GLY A 317 15.31 -8.96 4.77
N THR A 318 15.69 -10.22 4.66
CA THR A 318 17.08 -10.66 4.79
C THR A 318 17.85 -10.67 3.48
N ILE A 319 18.29 -9.48 3.06
CA ILE A 319 19.40 -9.32 2.09
C ILE A 319 20.73 -9.04 2.81
N ALA A 320 20.70 -8.54 4.05
CA ALA A 320 21.90 -8.05 4.75
C ALA A 320 22.59 -9.07 5.68
N LYS A 321 21.95 -10.22 6.00
CA LYS A 321 22.46 -11.16 7.02
C LYS A 321 22.32 -12.66 6.70
N ASN A 322 21.75 -13.04 5.54
CA ASN A 322 21.54 -14.44 5.13
C ASN A 322 20.88 -15.35 6.19
N GLU A 323 20.01 -14.79 7.04
CA GLU A 323 19.18 -15.55 7.99
C GLU A 323 17.72 -15.59 7.49
N GLY A 324 16.92 -16.57 7.92
CA GLY A 324 15.51 -16.70 7.49
C GLY A 324 15.31 -17.55 6.23
N TRP A 325 14.09 -17.51 5.67
CA TRP A 325 13.64 -18.41 4.59
C TRP A 325 13.07 -17.69 3.36
N GLU A 326 13.12 -16.35 3.32
CA GLU A 326 12.43 -15.53 2.31
C GLU A 326 10.95 -15.91 2.20
N GLY A 327 10.30 -16.09 3.35
CA GLY A 327 8.98 -16.70 3.43
C GLY A 327 8.65 -17.26 4.81
N PHE A 328 7.38 -17.59 5.01
CA PHE A 328 6.89 -18.01 6.31
C PHE A 328 7.02 -19.53 6.49
N LYS A 329 7.76 -19.93 7.52
CA LYS A 329 7.75 -21.31 8.02
C LYS A 329 6.46 -21.58 8.78
N ILE A 330 5.74 -22.62 8.38
CA ILE A 330 4.41 -22.95 8.90
C ILE A 330 4.48 -23.59 10.27
N THR A 331 3.65 -23.09 11.18
CA THR A 331 3.48 -23.60 12.55
C THR A 331 2.17 -24.35 12.73
N SER A 332 1.13 -23.94 12.00
CA SER A 332 -0.23 -24.45 12.12
C SER A 332 -0.78 -24.94 10.76
N PRO A 333 -0.34 -26.10 10.26
CA PRO A 333 -0.75 -26.60 8.93
C PRO A 333 -2.25 -26.91 8.82
N ASN A 334 -2.93 -27.13 9.95
CA ASN A 334 -4.37 -27.42 10.00
C ASN A 334 -5.24 -26.14 10.02
N SER A 335 -4.63 -24.95 9.96
CA SER A 335 -5.39 -23.71 9.83
C SER A 335 -6.19 -23.73 8.51
N PRO A 336 -7.46 -23.27 8.51
CA PRO A 336 -8.25 -23.11 7.28
C PRO A 336 -7.59 -22.26 6.20
N LEU A 337 -6.64 -21.40 6.55
CA LEU A 337 -5.82 -20.65 5.59
C LEU A 337 -5.08 -21.57 4.61
N PHE A 338 -4.74 -22.78 5.04
CA PHE A 338 -3.93 -23.73 4.28
C PHE A 338 -4.74 -24.94 3.77
N ALA A 339 -6.07 -24.86 3.82
CA ALA A 339 -6.96 -25.91 3.35
C ALA A 339 -6.67 -26.27 1.88
N GLY A 340 -6.54 -27.57 1.59
CA GLY A 340 -6.26 -28.09 0.25
C GLY A 340 -4.81 -27.93 -0.23
N LEU A 341 -3.91 -27.31 0.55
CA LEU A 341 -2.53 -27.06 0.12
C LEU A 341 -1.54 -28.16 0.53
N HIS A 342 -2.01 -29.15 1.30
CA HIS A 342 -1.24 -30.30 1.80
C HIS A 342 0.07 -29.89 2.51
N LEU A 343 0.05 -28.75 3.21
CA LEU A 343 1.18 -28.25 3.99
C LEU A 343 1.38 -29.06 5.27
N LYS A 344 2.63 -29.18 5.69
CA LYS A 344 3.06 -29.76 6.96
C LYS A 344 3.70 -28.69 7.85
N LYS A 345 3.71 -28.92 9.16
CA LYS A 345 4.47 -28.08 10.09
C LYS A 345 5.94 -28.07 9.67
N GLY A 346 6.54 -26.90 9.56
CA GLY A 346 7.91 -26.70 9.09
C GLY A 346 8.07 -26.44 7.59
N ASP A 347 7.03 -26.66 6.78
CA ASP A 347 7.04 -26.24 5.37
C ASP A 347 7.19 -24.72 5.25
N ILE A 348 7.80 -24.25 4.16
CA ILE A 348 8.00 -22.82 3.90
C ILE A 348 7.04 -22.37 2.79
N ILE A 349 6.26 -21.33 3.07
CA ILE A 349 5.58 -20.55 2.03
C ILE A 349 6.55 -19.45 1.59
N ARG A 350 7.15 -19.64 0.41
CA ARG A 350 8.05 -18.64 -0.17
C ARG A 350 7.27 -17.36 -0.47
N CYS A 351 7.70 -16.26 0.13
CA CYS A 351 7.17 -14.91 -0.06
C CYS A 351 8.27 -13.90 0.32
N PRO A 352 9.29 -13.70 -0.55
CA PRO A 352 10.34 -12.74 -0.30
C PRO A 352 9.74 -11.36 -0.05
N SER A 353 10.26 -10.66 0.94
CA SER A 353 9.78 -9.33 1.29
C SER A 353 10.91 -8.38 1.62
N ARG A 354 10.65 -7.10 1.38
CA ARG A 354 11.49 -5.99 1.79
C ARG A 354 11.29 -5.64 3.26
N GLU A 355 10.05 -5.63 3.74
CA GLU A 355 9.69 -5.22 5.10
C GLU A 355 8.55 -6.07 5.65
N TYR A 356 8.65 -6.34 6.95
CA TYR A 356 7.73 -7.20 7.68
C TYR A 356 7.18 -6.49 8.92
N ASP A 357 6.05 -6.99 9.42
CA ASP A 357 5.60 -6.77 10.80
C ASP A 357 5.72 -8.06 11.64
N GLY A 358 5.88 -7.91 12.95
CA GLY A 358 5.96 -9.02 13.90
C GLY A 358 5.17 -8.76 15.18
N ALA A 359 4.64 -9.82 15.77
CA ALA A 359 3.87 -9.79 17.01
C ALA A 359 4.80 -9.77 18.24
N PRO A 360 4.31 -9.29 19.40
CA PRO A 360 5.03 -9.41 20.66
C PRO A 360 5.29 -10.88 21.02
N LEU A 361 6.54 -11.21 21.39
CA LEU A 361 6.98 -12.56 21.74
C LEU A 361 7.49 -12.64 23.18
N THR A 362 7.44 -13.83 23.80
CA THR A 362 8.07 -14.12 25.11
C THR A 362 9.36 -14.94 24.98
N GLY A 363 9.62 -15.54 23.82
CA GLY A 363 10.77 -16.40 23.57
C GLY A 363 10.48 -17.39 22.46
N TYR A 364 11.11 -18.56 22.54
CA TYR A 364 10.92 -19.69 21.64
C TYR A 364 10.61 -20.95 22.45
N ASP A 365 9.86 -21.88 21.86
CA ASP A 365 9.66 -23.21 22.43
C ASP A 365 10.88 -24.13 22.20
N ALA A 366 10.78 -25.40 22.62
CA ALA A 366 11.87 -26.37 22.51
C ALA A 366 12.25 -26.68 21.05
N GLU A 367 11.32 -26.49 20.12
CA GLU A 367 11.51 -26.70 18.68
C GLU A 367 11.98 -25.44 17.95
N GLY A 368 12.20 -24.34 18.67
CA GLY A 368 12.64 -23.06 18.11
C GLY A 368 11.53 -22.28 17.41
N VAL A 369 10.25 -22.56 17.70
CA VAL A 369 9.10 -21.80 17.22
C VAL A 369 8.84 -20.63 18.19
N PRO A 370 8.61 -19.40 17.68
CA PRO A 370 8.38 -18.26 18.54
C PRO A 370 7.07 -18.39 19.33
N VAL A 371 7.10 -18.00 20.61
CA VAL A 371 5.94 -18.03 21.51
C VAL A 371 5.35 -16.62 21.62
N LEU A 372 4.09 -16.47 21.20
CA LEU A 372 3.36 -15.21 21.26
C LEU A 372 3.14 -14.74 22.70
N ASN A 373 3.33 -13.45 22.95
CA ASN A 373 3.04 -12.81 24.22
C ASN A 373 1.55 -12.43 24.33
N THR A 374 0.71 -13.44 24.53
CA THR A 374 -0.76 -13.28 24.60
C THR A 374 -1.20 -12.32 25.72
N LYS A 375 -0.46 -12.28 26.84
CA LYS A 375 -0.72 -11.35 27.96
C LYS A 375 -0.52 -9.89 27.55
N ALA A 376 0.50 -9.59 26.74
CA ALA A 376 0.75 -8.24 26.23
C ALA A 376 -0.28 -7.84 25.16
N MET A 377 -0.66 -8.78 24.29
CA MET A 377 -1.59 -8.53 23.18
C MET A 377 -3.03 -8.35 23.64
N LYS A 378 -3.45 -9.04 24.72
CA LYS A 378 -4.81 -8.95 25.31
C LYS A 378 -5.94 -9.26 24.32
N PHE A 379 -5.69 -10.16 23.39
CA PHE A 379 -6.70 -10.66 22.46
C PHE A 379 -7.47 -11.83 23.09
N GLU A 380 -8.75 -11.95 22.74
CA GLU A 380 -9.59 -13.10 23.11
C GLU A 380 -8.95 -14.41 22.61
N LYS A 381 -8.45 -14.40 21.38
CA LYS A 381 -7.76 -15.54 20.78
C LYS A 381 -6.71 -15.05 19.79
N VAL A 382 -5.55 -15.70 19.76
CA VAL A 382 -4.50 -15.48 18.77
C VAL A 382 -3.77 -16.78 18.49
N GLU A 383 -3.40 -16.98 17.23
CA GLU A 383 -2.64 -18.13 16.77
C GLU A 383 -1.53 -17.67 15.82
N LEU A 384 -0.33 -18.21 16.03
CA LEU A 384 0.78 -18.10 15.09
C LEU A 384 0.60 -19.17 14.01
N VAL A 385 0.45 -18.76 12.76
CA VAL A 385 0.30 -19.68 11.62
C VAL A 385 1.58 -19.85 10.80
N GLY A 386 2.48 -18.88 10.88
CA GLY A 386 3.86 -19.01 10.40
C GLY A 386 4.74 -17.84 10.80
N PHE A 387 6.05 -17.98 10.59
CA PHE A 387 7.03 -16.95 10.94
C PHE A 387 8.24 -16.97 10.02
N ASP A 388 9.01 -15.89 10.00
CA ASP A 388 10.33 -15.82 9.36
C ASP A 388 11.33 -15.16 10.32
N PHE A 389 12.55 -14.89 9.85
CA PHE A 389 13.53 -14.05 10.52
C PHE A 389 13.89 -12.85 9.67
N ALA A 390 13.98 -11.71 10.32
CA ALA A 390 14.30 -10.44 9.70
C ALA A 390 15.26 -9.65 10.59
N PHE A 391 15.56 -8.41 10.20
CA PHE A 391 16.46 -7.57 10.95
C PHE A 391 16.01 -6.11 11.00
N ARG A 392 16.19 -5.48 12.15
CA ARG A 392 16.05 -4.03 12.32
C ARG A 392 17.32 -3.44 12.96
N THR A 393 17.28 -2.95 14.19
CA THR A 393 18.49 -2.70 14.98
C THR A 393 19.03 -3.99 15.61
N VAL A 394 18.14 -4.96 15.79
CA VAL A 394 18.39 -6.31 16.31
C VAL A 394 17.71 -7.32 15.40
N LYS A 395 17.97 -8.62 15.62
CA LYS A 395 17.21 -9.68 14.97
C LYS A 395 15.73 -9.57 15.37
N THR A 396 14.85 -9.72 14.39
CA THR A 396 13.40 -9.59 14.53
C THR A 396 12.71 -10.84 13.97
N VAL A 397 11.43 -11.01 14.29
CA VAL A 397 10.66 -12.22 13.98
C VAL A 397 9.32 -11.81 13.37
N PRO A 398 9.24 -11.74 12.04
CA PRO A 398 7.97 -11.61 11.33
C PRO A 398 7.03 -12.75 11.71
N THR A 399 5.75 -12.44 11.97
CA THR A 399 4.76 -13.44 12.41
C THR A 399 3.46 -13.32 11.64
N ALA A 400 3.15 -14.30 10.80
CA ALA A 400 1.81 -14.47 10.25
C ALA A 400 0.89 -15.01 11.34
N ILE A 401 -0.20 -14.28 11.62
CA ILE A 401 -1.11 -14.57 12.74
C ILE A 401 -2.57 -14.50 12.33
N VAL A 402 -3.41 -15.22 13.08
CA VAL A 402 -4.87 -15.05 13.10
C VAL A 402 -5.27 -14.65 14.50
N PHE A 403 -6.12 -13.64 14.66
CA PHE A 403 -6.58 -13.22 15.98
C PHE A 403 -8.00 -12.68 16.02
N LYS A 404 -8.57 -12.66 17.22
CA LYS A 404 -9.85 -12.07 17.56
C LYS A 404 -9.65 -11.15 18.76
N LYS A 405 -10.01 -9.87 18.63
CA LYS A 405 -9.77 -8.86 19.68
C LYS A 405 -10.64 -9.12 20.91
N THR A 406 -11.92 -9.39 20.69
CA THR A 406 -12.91 -9.67 21.73
C THR A 406 -13.80 -10.85 21.32
N LYS A 407 -14.68 -11.31 22.20
CA LYS A 407 -15.66 -12.35 21.86
C LYS A 407 -16.57 -11.98 20.68
N THR A 408 -16.86 -10.69 20.50
CA THR A 408 -17.79 -10.17 19.48
C THR A 408 -17.11 -9.50 18.30
N SER A 409 -15.82 -9.17 18.38
CA SER A 409 -15.10 -8.59 17.23
C SER A 409 -15.04 -9.59 16.07
N GLY A 410 -14.80 -9.11 14.85
CA GLY A 410 -14.45 -10.01 13.77
C GLY A 410 -13.05 -10.62 13.95
N ILE A 411 -12.74 -11.55 13.05
CA ILE A 411 -11.44 -12.19 12.90
C ILE A 411 -10.54 -11.32 12.03
N VAL A 412 -9.29 -11.14 12.45
CA VAL A 412 -8.22 -10.51 11.68
C VAL A 412 -7.20 -11.57 11.29
N VAL A 413 -6.92 -11.69 9.99
CA VAL A 413 -5.84 -12.51 9.43
C VAL A 413 -4.74 -11.56 8.95
N ASN A 414 -3.50 -11.78 9.39
CA ASN A 414 -2.37 -10.93 9.04
C ASN A 414 -1.21 -11.75 8.45
N PHE A 415 -0.90 -11.49 7.18
CA PHE A 415 0.32 -11.91 6.50
C PHE A 415 1.25 -10.69 6.36
N PRO A 416 2.20 -10.50 7.29
CA PRO A 416 2.78 -9.20 7.58
C PRO A 416 3.98 -8.87 6.68
N THR A 417 3.75 -8.66 5.39
CA THR A 417 4.80 -8.41 4.39
C THR A 417 4.37 -7.33 3.42
N THR A 418 5.28 -6.40 3.10
CA THR A 418 5.02 -5.36 2.08
C THR A 418 4.86 -5.92 0.67
N ASP A 419 5.24 -7.17 0.45
CA ASP A 419 5.42 -7.74 -0.87
C ASP A 419 4.39 -8.83 -1.21
N TRP A 420 3.48 -9.18 -0.29
CA TRP A 420 2.47 -10.23 -0.55
C TRP A 420 1.75 -10.00 -1.88
N CYS A 421 1.33 -8.76 -2.12
CA CYS A 421 0.52 -8.33 -3.27
C CYS A 421 1.31 -8.02 -4.55
N THR A 422 2.63 -8.22 -4.57
CA THR A 422 3.45 -8.00 -5.78
C THR A 422 3.10 -9.00 -6.88
N SER A 423 3.32 -8.62 -8.14
CA SER A 423 3.21 -9.50 -9.30
C SER A 423 4.10 -10.73 -9.16
N HIS A 424 5.31 -10.55 -8.59
CA HIS A 424 6.22 -11.65 -8.33
C HIS A 424 5.62 -12.65 -7.34
N ASN A 425 5.22 -12.20 -6.14
CA ASN A 425 4.72 -13.11 -5.11
C ASN A 425 3.37 -13.74 -5.48
N PHE A 426 2.47 -13.02 -6.14
CA PHE A 426 1.23 -13.62 -6.65
C PHE A 426 1.44 -14.66 -7.76
N SER A 427 2.62 -14.70 -8.39
CA SER A 427 3.00 -15.75 -9.34
C SER A 427 3.59 -16.99 -8.66
N LEU A 428 3.97 -16.90 -7.39
CA LEU A 428 4.51 -18.02 -6.62
C LEU A 428 3.39 -19.01 -6.24
N PRO A 429 3.71 -20.31 -6.09
CA PRO A 429 2.75 -21.30 -5.65
C PRO A 429 2.12 -20.91 -4.30
N LYS A 430 0.83 -21.24 -4.12
CA LYS A 430 0.06 -21.12 -2.87
C LYS A 430 -0.34 -19.71 -2.44
N ILE A 431 0.34 -18.63 -2.87
CA ILE A 431 -0.01 -17.25 -2.43
C ILE A 431 -1.45 -16.87 -2.80
N ALA A 432 -1.84 -17.13 -4.05
CA ALA A 432 -3.21 -16.90 -4.51
C ALA A 432 -4.22 -17.80 -3.80
N ASP A 433 -3.89 -19.08 -3.59
CA ASP A 433 -4.78 -20.05 -2.93
C ASP A 433 -5.00 -19.71 -1.45
N ILE A 434 -3.96 -19.31 -0.73
CA ILE A 434 -4.05 -18.85 0.67
C ILE A 434 -4.90 -17.59 0.76
N THR A 435 -4.70 -16.65 -0.17
CA THR A 435 -5.51 -15.43 -0.25
C THR A 435 -6.98 -15.77 -0.48
N ALA A 436 -7.28 -16.70 -1.39
CA ALA A 436 -8.63 -17.18 -1.64
C ALA A 436 -9.23 -17.89 -0.41
N ASN A 437 -8.47 -18.75 0.26
CA ASN A 437 -8.90 -19.43 1.49
C ASN A 437 -9.24 -18.44 2.60
N ALA A 438 -8.41 -17.40 2.78
CA ALA A 438 -8.65 -16.35 3.76
C ALA A 438 -9.95 -15.59 3.44
N ILE A 439 -10.11 -15.10 2.20
CA ILE A 439 -11.32 -14.37 1.79
C ILE A 439 -12.56 -15.25 1.94
N ASN A 440 -12.55 -16.46 1.37
CA ASN A 440 -13.69 -17.37 1.39
C ASN A 440 -14.08 -17.81 2.79
N GLY A 441 -13.11 -18.09 3.66
CA GLY A 441 -13.36 -18.45 5.04
C GLY A 441 -13.99 -17.29 5.83
N LEU A 442 -13.44 -16.08 5.69
CA LEU A 442 -13.97 -14.89 6.37
C LEU A 442 -15.37 -14.51 5.84
N LEU A 443 -15.66 -14.64 4.54
CA LEU A 443 -17.01 -14.38 4.00
C LEU A 443 -18.08 -15.33 4.58
N LYS A 444 -17.67 -16.56 4.89
CA LYS A 444 -18.51 -17.61 5.47
C LYS A 444 -18.54 -17.59 7.00
N ASP A 445 -17.94 -16.57 7.64
CA ASP A 445 -17.82 -16.48 9.10
C ASP A 445 -17.15 -17.75 9.70
N GLN A 446 -16.27 -18.39 8.94
CA GLN A 446 -15.57 -19.61 9.34
C GLN A 446 -14.60 -19.31 10.48
N ASN A 447 -14.50 -20.22 11.45
CA ASN A 447 -13.42 -20.20 12.43
C ASN A 447 -12.08 -20.39 11.71
N MET A 448 -11.28 -19.33 11.56
CA MET A 448 -9.99 -19.35 10.84
C MET A 448 -8.80 -19.85 11.69
N PHE A 449 -9.06 -20.27 12.92
CA PHE A 449 -8.07 -20.88 13.80
C PHE A 449 -7.99 -22.39 13.55
N SER A 450 -6.83 -23.00 13.82
CA SER A 450 -6.71 -24.46 13.80
C SER A 450 -7.66 -25.11 14.81
N ASN A 451 -8.18 -26.29 14.44
CA ASN A 451 -9.04 -27.11 15.28
C ASN A 451 -8.26 -27.81 16.39
#